data_AF-A0A2V6RFK5-F1
#
_entry.id   AF-A0A2V6RFK5-F1
#
_cell.length_a   1.000
_cell.length_b   1.000
_cell.length_c   1.000
_cell.angle_alpha   90.00
_cell.angle_beta   90.00
_cell.angle_gamma   90.00
#
_symmetry.space_group_name_H-M   'P 1'
#
loop_
_entity.id
_entity.type
_entity.pdbx_description
1 polymer ?
#
loop_
_entity_poly.entity_id
_entity_poly.type
_entity_poly.pdbx_seq_one_letter_code
_entity_poly.pdbx_strand_id
1 'polypeptide(L)'
;MRGPRARTAPPASSRRGSSVGAAPAKRHPARAPPGGPGGVPTPGSDGCGAASDVRRWQSWTHRRTEVSPPSAPRGPVSACRGSGRRPVGLVVALAVVEPDRAHPARVIRPAIPEDRGAIVAFCRTTWGGENSDYIERVIDDWLTRDDGALAVAAIDGRAVGCAHVRLLSPHEAFVAGMRVHPAYRRSGLSVALTDYCLRYAADHGRSTARVIIGWNNAAALGAIARAGFRRVASMTLWERAVEPAAPAGGGGDGHPRPPRPLGTLWAVGWMVRELTDADIDERLRSGWALARDGGLALLRPSDEHLWLAWLAGPAPAQAALARAATARAGALGLPRCRALLASDAATERALEASGFARGLEYHVWERKLE
;
A
#
# COMPACT_ATOMS: atom_id res chain seq x y z
N MET A 1 -80.74 -24.72 -3.21
CA MET A 1 -81.28 -24.62 -4.59
C MET A 1 -80.13 -24.33 -5.54
N ARG A 2 -80.01 -25.16 -6.60
CA ARG A 2 -79.22 -25.03 -7.84
C ARG A 2 -77.70 -24.75 -7.74
N GLY A 3 -76.90 -25.80 -8.00
CA GLY A 3 -75.55 -25.68 -8.59
C GLY A 3 -75.60 -25.56 -10.13
N PRO A 4 -74.60 -26.08 -10.87
CA PRO A 4 -73.17 -25.73 -10.83
C PRO A 4 -72.56 -25.62 -12.25
N ARG A 5 -71.41 -24.95 -12.44
CA ARG A 5 -70.42 -25.18 -13.54
C ARG A 5 -69.08 -24.52 -13.15
N ALA A 6 -67.88 -25.02 -13.45
CA ALA A 6 -67.40 -26.32 -13.88
C ALA A 6 -65.88 -26.37 -13.60
N ARG A 7 -65.40 -27.60 -13.44
CA ARG A 7 -64.04 -28.09 -13.18
C ARG A 7 -63.02 -27.64 -14.23
N THR A 8 -61.74 -27.60 -13.85
CA THR A 8 -60.71 -28.49 -14.45
C THR A 8 -59.47 -28.62 -13.55
N ALA A 9 -59.07 -29.87 -13.34
CA ALA A 9 -57.86 -30.34 -12.68
C ALA A 9 -56.71 -30.53 -13.72
N PRO A 10 -55.44 -30.68 -13.29
CA PRO A 10 -54.33 -30.96 -14.19
C PRO A 10 -54.09 -32.47 -14.34
N PRO A 11 -53.46 -32.94 -15.44
CA PRO A 11 -52.88 -34.28 -15.47
C PRO A 11 -51.34 -34.28 -15.48
N ALA A 12 -50.83 -35.45 -15.09
CA ALA A 12 -49.45 -35.78 -14.78
C ALA A 12 -48.67 -36.43 -15.95
N SER A 13 -47.33 -36.30 -15.87
CA SER A 13 -46.22 -37.23 -16.17
C SER A 13 -46.29 -38.32 -17.27
N SER A 14 -45.22 -38.38 -18.08
CA SER A 14 -44.39 -39.59 -18.35
C SER A 14 -43.03 -39.14 -18.94
N ARG A 15 -41.88 -39.32 -18.29
CA ARG A 15 -40.92 -40.46 -18.18
C ARG A 15 -40.13 -40.84 -19.45
N ARG A 16 -38.80 -40.98 -19.23
CA ARG A 16 -37.69 -41.58 -20.03
C ARG A 16 -36.99 -40.60 -20.99
N GLY A 17 -35.67 -40.55 -21.11
CA GLY A 17 -34.60 -41.36 -20.55
C GLY A 17 -33.23 -40.72 -20.83
N SER A 18 -32.22 -41.23 -20.13
CA SER A 18 -30.82 -40.83 -20.10
C SER A 18 -30.12 -40.73 -21.46
N SER A 19 -29.22 -39.76 -21.63
CA SER A 19 -27.90 -40.03 -22.20
C SER A 19 -26.89 -38.93 -21.83
N VAL A 20 -25.73 -39.41 -21.40
CA VAL A 20 -24.50 -38.68 -21.11
C VAL A 20 -23.93 -38.20 -22.46
N GLY A 21 -23.62 -36.92 -22.58
CA GLY A 21 -23.07 -36.31 -23.79
C GLY A 21 -21.92 -35.36 -23.47
N ALA A 22 -20.77 -35.65 -24.04
CA ALA A 22 -19.45 -35.13 -23.71
C ALA A 22 -19.20 -33.65 -24.02
N ALA A 23 -18.19 -33.12 -23.35
CA ALA A 23 -17.61 -31.78 -23.52
C ALA A 23 -17.16 -31.49 -24.97
N PRO A 24 -17.28 -30.24 -25.45
CA PRO A 24 -16.71 -29.86 -26.74
C PRO A 24 -15.19 -29.67 -26.63
N ALA A 25 -14.47 -30.40 -27.49
CA ALA A 25 -13.03 -30.38 -27.64
C ALA A 25 -12.50 -29.00 -28.08
N LYS A 26 -11.36 -28.62 -27.49
CA LYS A 26 -10.53 -27.48 -27.89
C LYS A 26 -10.05 -27.66 -29.33
N ARG A 27 -10.38 -26.70 -30.21
CA ARG A 27 -9.75 -26.58 -31.53
C ARG A 27 -8.45 -25.78 -31.38
N HIS A 28 -7.33 -26.42 -31.70
CA HIS A 28 -6.04 -25.77 -31.91
C HIS A 28 -6.06 -24.95 -33.21
N PRO A 29 -5.53 -23.72 -33.25
CA PRO A 29 -5.26 -23.05 -34.52
C PRO A 29 -4.04 -23.66 -35.21
N ALA A 30 -4.12 -23.69 -36.54
CA ALA A 30 -3.19 -24.33 -37.45
C ALA A 30 -1.80 -23.67 -37.47
N ARG A 31 -0.82 -24.53 -37.76
CA ARG A 31 0.61 -24.28 -37.88
C ARG A 31 0.92 -23.52 -39.18
N ALA A 32 1.59 -22.37 -39.08
CA ALA A 32 2.13 -21.64 -40.25
C ALA A 32 3.49 -22.25 -40.70
N PRO A 33 3.83 -22.22 -42.00
CA PRO A 33 5.07 -22.81 -42.53
C PRO A 33 6.31 -21.91 -42.28
N PRO A 34 7.54 -22.47 -42.38
CA PRO A 34 8.76 -21.76 -42.00
C PRO A 34 9.30 -20.90 -43.15
N GLY A 35 9.55 -19.62 -42.88
CA GLY A 35 10.32 -18.71 -43.73
C GLY A 35 11.69 -18.44 -43.11
N GLY A 36 12.76 -18.66 -43.89
CA GLY A 36 14.16 -18.42 -43.52
C GLY A 36 14.57 -16.93 -43.50
N PRO A 37 15.86 -16.64 -43.28
CA PRO A 37 16.32 -15.52 -42.48
C PRO A 37 16.46 -14.22 -43.28
N GLY A 38 16.08 -13.09 -42.68
CA GLY A 38 16.28 -11.78 -43.29
C GLY A 38 16.16 -10.64 -42.28
N GLY A 39 17.29 -9.98 -42.04
CA GLY A 39 17.35 -8.54 -41.76
C GLY A 39 16.91 -8.08 -40.37
N VAL A 40 17.88 -7.94 -39.46
CA VAL A 40 17.81 -7.03 -38.31
C VAL A 40 17.89 -5.58 -38.82
N PRO A 41 16.99 -4.68 -38.40
CA PRO A 41 17.30 -3.26 -38.34
C PRO A 41 17.46 -2.84 -36.87
N THR A 42 18.69 -2.45 -36.52
CA THR A 42 18.99 -1.62 -35.35
C THR A 42 18.42 -0.21 -35.56
N PRO A 43 17.81 0.37 -34.51
CA PRO A 43 18.10 1.73 -34.13
C PRO A 43 18.61 1.71 -32.68
N GLY A 44 19.78 2.24 -32.39
CA GLY A 44 20.08 3.65 -32.56
C GLY A 44 20.13 4.22 -31.15
N SER A 45 21.30 4.06 -30.53
CA SER A 45 21.70 4.73 -29.31
C SER A 45 21.58 6.23 -29.47
N ASP A 46 20.76 6.88 -28.65
CA ASP A 46 20.92 8.28 -28.30
C ASP A 46 20.18 8.56 -26.99
N GLY A 47 20.86 9.24 -26.06
CA GLY A 47 20.20 9.94 -24.95
C GLY A 47 20.35 9.34 -23.56
N CYS A 48 21.58 9.11 -23.12
CA CYS A 48 21.92 9.13 -21.69
C CYS A 48 21.63 10.54 -21.15
N GLY A 49 20.47 10.73 -20.52
CA GLY A 49 20.06 11.98 -19.88
C GLY A 49 20.24 11.92 -18.37
N ALA A 50 21.14 12.75 -17.88
CA ALA A 50 21.68 12.75 -16.53
C ALA A 50 20.64 12.88 -15.41
N ALA A 51 20.99 12.26 -14.28
CA ALA A 51 20.49 12.61 -12.97
C ALA A 51 20.74 14.10 -12.68
N SER A 52 19.67 14.87 -12.52
CA SER A 52 19.69 16.17 -11.85
C SER A 52 18.29 16.55 -11.41
N ASP A 53 18.21 17.15 -10.22
CA ASP A 53 17.07 17.87 -9.63
C ASP A 53 16.11 17.14 -8.67
N VAL A 54 16.69 16.44 -7.69
CA VAL A 54 16.05 16.07 -6.41
C VAL A 54 16.03 17.25 -5.40
N ARG A 55 16.43 18.47 -5.78
CA ARG A 55 16.62 19.61 -4.84
C ARG A 55 15.57 20.73 -4.89
N ARG A 56 14.41 20.53 -5.50
CA ARG A 56 13.42 21.62 -5.64
C ARG A 56 12.09 21.42 -4.89
N TRP A 57 12.03 20.62 -3.82
CA TRP A 57 10.79 20.55 -2.99
C TRP A 57 11.01 20.42 -1.48
N GLN A 58 12.27 20.45 -1.00
CA GLN A 58 12.58 20.41 0.45
C GLN A 58 12.32 21.72 1.21
N SER A 59 11.86 22.80 0.54
CA SER A 59 11.71 24.13 1.14
C SER A 59 10.31 24.44 1.71
N TRP A 60 9.36 23.51 1.70
CA TRP A 60 7.98 23.80 2.12
C TRP A 60 7.55 23.27 3.49
N THR A 61 8.44 22.62 4.26
CA THR A 61 8.10 22.04 5.57
C THR A 61 9.00 22.44 6.74
N HIS A 62 9.93 23.38 6.57
CA HIS A 62 10.75 23.87 7.68
C HIS A 62 10.81 25.39 7.76
N ARG A 63 9.92 25.97 8.58
CA ARG A 63 10.20 27.22 9.29
C ARG A 63 10.33 26.85 10.78
N ARG A 64 11.55 26.51 11.22
CA ARG A 64 11.86 26.35 12.64
C ARG A 64 12.08 27.74 13.23
N THR A 65 11.27 28.13 14.20
CA THR A 65 11.63 29.17 15.16
C THR A 65 12.65 28.59 16.14
N GLU A 66 13.88 29.10 16.08
CA GLU A 66 14.95 28.78 17.04
C GLU A 66 14.65 29.45 18.39
N VAL A 67 14.69 28.65 19.46
CA VAL A 67 14.79 29.16 20.84
C VAL A 67 15.99 28.46 21.47
N SER A 68 17.02 29.24 21.79
CA SER A 68 18.27 28.79 22.40
C SER A 68 18.07 28.40 23.88
N PRO A 69 18.69 27.32 24.38
CA PRO A 69 18.73 27.02 25.81
C PRO A 69 19.90 27.72 26.51
N PRO A 70 19.76 28.13 27.79
CA PRO A 70 20.84 28.74 28.55
C PRO A 70 21.86 27.71 29.07
N SER A 71 23.12 28.12 29.03
CA SER A 71 24.33 27.42 29.45
C SER A 71 24.48 27.29 30.98
N ALA A 72 24.87 26.11 31.46
CA ALA A 72 25.24 25.85 32.85
C ALA A 72 26.77 25.90 33.06
N PRO A 73 27.27 26.47 34.17
CA PRO A 73 28.70 26.67 34.39
C PRO A 73 29.41 25.45 34.98
N ARG A 74 30.70 25.32 34.64
CA ARG A 74 31.67 24.34 35.17
C ARG A 74 32.22 24.83 36.52
N GLY A 75 32.35 23.91 37.48
CA GLY A 75 33.04 24.10 38.76
C GLY A 75 33.64 22.77 39.27
N PRO A 76 34.69 22.79 40.11
CA PRO A 76 35.74 21.78 40.09
C PRO A 76 35.49 20.55 40.96
N VAL A 77 36.16 19.47 40.55
CA VAL A 77 36.29 18.16 41.22
C VAL A 77 37.09 18.29 42.51
N SER A 78 36.57 17.76 43.61
CA SER A 78 37.32 17.52 44.85
C SER A 78 37.19 16.06 45.26
N ALA A 79 38.33 15.44 45.58
CA ALA A 79 38.47 14.05 45.96
C ALA A 79 38.29 13.86 47.47
N CYS A 80 37.50 12.86 47.87
CA CYS A 80 37.58 12.27 49.20
C CYS A 80 37.49 10.74 49.10
N ARG A 81 38.45 10.07 49.74
CA ARG A 81 38.56 8.61 49.91
C ARG A 81 37.52 8.13 50.91
N GLY A 82 37.02 6.90 50.72
CA GLY A 82 36.22 6.22 51.74
C GLY A 82 35.80 4.80 51.36
N SER A 83 36.51 3.83 51.92
CA SER A 83 36.03 2.51 52.37
C SER A 83 35.29 1.58 51.41
N GLY A 84 36.05 0.61 50.88
CA GLY A 84 35.83 -0.83 51.06
C GLY A 84 34.41 -1.41 50.94
N ARG A 85 34.16 -2.12 49.84
CA ARG A 85 33.41 -3.39 49.80
C ARG A 85 33.79 -4.15 48.53
N ARG A 86 34.14 -5.43 48.68
CA ARG A 86 34.50 -6.36 47.59
C ARG A 86 33.29 -6.57 46.67
N PRO A 87 33.40 -6.46 45.34
CA PRO A 87 32.33 -6.90 44.47
C PRO A 87 32.40 -8.43 44.33
N VAL A 88 31.29 -9.10 44.64
CA VAL A 88 31.07 -10.50 44.28
C VAL A 88 30.71 -10.49 42.79
N GLY A 89 31.68 -10.83 41.94
CA GLY A 89 31.45 -10.97 40.51
C GLY A 89 30.66 -12.24 40.23
N LEU A 90 29.35 -12.11 39.99
CA LEU A 90 28.57 -13.15 39.33
C LEU A 90 28.72 -12.93 37.82
N VAL A 91 29.74 -13.54 37.23
CA VAL A 91 29.85 -13.64 35.77
C VAL A 91 28.94 -14.80 35.34
N VAL A 92 27.71 -14.48 34.93
CA VAL A 92 26.89 -15.44 34.20
C VAL A 92 27.48 -15.51 32.79
N ALA A 93 28.30 -16.53 32.55
CA ALA A 93 28.72 -16.88 31.20
C ALA A 93 27.47 -17.33 30.43
N LEU A 94 26.93 -16.44 29.60
CA LEU A 94 26.02 -16.82 28.52
C LEU A 94 26.81 -17.75 27.61
N ALA A 95 26.51 -19.05 27.70
CA ALA A 95 27.02 -20.04 26.76
C ALA A 95 26.59 -19.60 25.35
N VAL A 96 27.57 -19.25 24.52
CA VAL A 96 27.36 -19.10 23.08
C VAL A 96 27.05 -20.50 22.56
N VAL A 97 25.77 -20.77 22.33
CA VAL A 97 25.34 -21.99 21.65
C VAL A 97 25.85 -21.88 20.21
N GLU A 98 26.77 -22.76 19.82
CA GLU A 98 27.20 -22.83 18.42
C GLU A 98 25.98 -23.14 17.53
N PRO A 99 25.82 -22.44 16.38
CA PRO A 99 24.70 -22.68 15.49
C PRO A 99 24.73 -24.11 14.97
N ASP A 100 23.69 -24.87 15.30
CA ASP A 100 23.42 -26.22 14.81
C ASP A 100 23.36 -26.20 13.27
N ARG A 101 24.27 -26.92 12.61
CA ARG A 101 24.33 -27.03 11.14
C ARG A 101 23.08 -27.67 10.52
N ALA A 102 22.20 -28.27 11.32
CA ALA A 102 20.93 -28.82 10.85
C ALA A 102 19.80 -27.78 10.77
N HIS A 103 19.92 -26.63 11.45
CA HIS A 103 18.94 -25.56 11.45
C HIS A 103 19.65 -24.20 11.34
N PRO A 104 19.79 -23.65 10.12
CA PRO A 104 20.51 -22.40 9.95
C PRO A 104 19.87 -21.32 10.83
N ALA A 105 20.72 -20.56 11.53
CA ALA A 105 20.29 -19.64 12.58
C ALA A 105 19.32 -18.61 12.00
N ARG A 106 18.04 -18.76 12.30
CA ARG A 106 16.97 -17.87 11.86
C ARG A 106 16.84 -16.73 12.85
N VAL A 107 16.98 -15.50 12.35
CA VAL A 107 16.79 -14.29 13.16
C VAL A 107 15.84 -13.34 12.45
N ILE A 108 14.89 -12.76 13.19
CA ILE A 108 14.12 -11.60 12.73
C ILE A 108 14.74 -10.36 13.38
N ARG A 109 15.15 -9.39 12.57
CA ARG A 109 15.85 -8.18 13.04
C ARG A 109 15.53 -6.97 12.16
N PRO A 110 15.84 -5.74 12.60
CA PRO A 110 15.92 -4.59 11.71
C PRO A 110 16.86 -4.87 10.53
N ALA A 111 16.50 -4.34 9.37
CA ALA A 111 17.36 -4.34 8.20
C ALA A 111 18.55 -3.41 8.40
N ILE A 112 19.68 -3.79 7.81
CA ILE A 112 20.88 -2.96 7.70
C ILE A 112 21.15 -2.64 6.22
N PRO A 113 21.93 -1.61 5.88
CA PRO A 113 22.22 -1.25 4.49
C PRO A 113 22.72 -2.42 3.63
N GLU A 114 23.49 -3.34 4.22
CA GLU A 114 24.05 -4.53 3.56
C GLU A 114 22.97 -5.54 3.11
N ASP A 115 21.78 -5.53 3.73
CA ASP A 115 20.69 -6.42 3.33
C ASP A 115 20.08 -6.02 1.97
N ARG A 116 20.29 -4.77 1.52
CA ARG A 116 19.67 -4.22 0.30
C ARG A 116 19.87 -5.13 -0.90
N GLY A 117 21.12 -5.56 -1.14
CA GLY A 117 21.45 -6.40 -2.30
C GLY A 117 20.70 -7.72 -2.29
N ALA A 118 20.63 -8.38 -1.13
CA ALA A 118 19.90 -9.63 -0.97
C ALA A 118 18.38 -9.46 -1.17
N ILE A 119 17.81 -8.39 -0.58
CA ILE A 119 16.38 -8.09 -0.70
C ILE A 119 15.99 -7.81 -2.14
N VAL A 120 16.71 -6.92 -2.83
CA VAL A 120 16.45 -6.59 -4.23
C VAL A 120 16.53 -7.84 -5.12
N ALA A 121 17.55 -8.68 -4.91
CA ALA A 121 17.75 -9.88 -5.70
C ALA A 121 16.54 -10.84 -5.66
N PHE A 122 15.96 -11.12 -4.48
CA PHE A 122 14.81 -12.01 -4.40
C PHE A 122 13.47 -11.31 -4.73
N CYS A 123 13.38 -9.99 -4.52
CA CYS A 123 12.18 -9.23 -4.88
C CYS A 123 11.98 -9.21 -6.40
N ARG A 124 13.04 -9.04 -7.20
CA ARG A 124 12.98 -9.08 -8.68
C ARG A 124 12.38 -10.37 -9.23
N THR A 125 12.51 -11.48 -8.53
CA THR A 125 11.99 -12.79 -8.96
C THR A 125 10.61 -13.12 -8.36
N THR A 126 10.05 -12.25 -7.52
CA THR A 126 8.84 -12.57 -6.75
C THR A 126 7.59 -12.71 -7.63
N TRP A 127 7.42 -11.84 -8.63
CA TRP A 127 6.20 -11.74 -9.43
C TRP A 127 6.29 -12.32 -10.84
N GLY A 128 7.48 -12.80 -11.25
CA GLY A 128 7.74 -13.34 -12.60
C GLY A 128 7.77 -12.26 -13.70
N GLY A 129 8.62 -12.46 -14.72
CA GLY A 129 8.70 -11.58 -15.91
C GLY A 129 9.55 -10.30 -15.76
N GLU A 130 9.41 -9.38 -16.73
CA GLU A 130 10.12 -8.08 -16.83
C GLU A 130 9.69 -7.05 -15.76
N ASN A 131 8.74 -7.40 -14.88
CA ASN A 131 8.18 -6.48 -13.89
C ASN A 131 9.02 -6.47 -12.61
N SER A 132 9.90 -5.46 -12.49
CA SER A 132 10.62 -5.17 -11.24
C SER A 132 9.64 -4.87 -10.10
N ASP A 133 9.83 -5.52 -8.96
CA ASP A 133 9.10 -5.21 -7.73
C ASP A 133 9.37 -3.75 -7.30
N TYR A 134 8.35 -3.07 -6.75
CA TYR A 134 8.49 -1.69 -6.30
C TYR A 134 9.47 -1.55 -5.12
N ILE A 135 9.76 -2.63 -4.40
CA ILE A 135 10.69 -2.64 -3.26
C ILE A 135 12.04 -2.02 -3.63
N GLU A 136 12.56 -2.29 -4.83
CA GLU A 136 13.83 -1.72 -5.28
C GLU A 136 13.81 -0.19 -5.33
N ARG A 137 12.66 0.42 -5.61
CA ARG A 137 12.51 1.87 -5.68
C ARG A 137 12.34 2.55 -4.31
N VAL A 138 12.03 1.80 -3.26
CA VAL A 138 11.67 2.35 -1.93
C VAL A 138 12.54 1.86 -0.78
N ILE A 139 13.38 0.85 -1.01
CA ILE A 139 14.17 0.23 0.05
C ILE A 139 15.18 1.18 0.69
N ASP A 140 15.80 2.04 -0.11
CA ASP A 140 16.79 3.02 0.37
C ASP A 140 16.14 4.06 1.29
N ASP A 141 14.91 4.48 0.95
CA ASP A 141 14.11 5.31 1.83
C ASP A 141 13.76 4.55 3.12
N TRP A 142 13.24 3.32 3.01
CA TRP A 142 12.82 2.55 4.19
C TRP A 142 13.96 2.23 5.17
N LEU A 143 15.20 2.13 4.70
CA LEU A 143 16.38 1.95 5.53
C LEU A 143 16.75 3.19 6.35
N THR A 144 16.30 4.38 5.95
CA THR A 144 16.72 5.66 6.54
C THR A 144 15.61 6.42 7.26
N ARG A 145 14.36 5.99 7.11
CA ARG A 145 13.19 6.62 7.74
C ARG A 145 13.13 6.38 9.25
N ASP A 146 12.67 7.40 9.97
CA ASP A 146 12.44 7.39 11.41
C ASP A 146 10.97 7.13 11.79
N ASP A 147 10.07 7.10 10.81
CA ASP A 147 8.64 6.84 11.00
C ASP A 147 8.26 5.37 10.78
N GLY A 148 9.17 4.44 11.06
CA GLY A 148 8.96 3.01 10.84
C GLY A 148 10.20 2.14 10.98
N ALA A 149 10.06 0.88 10.57
CA ALA A 149 11.15 -0.06 10.51
C ALA A 149 11.00 -1.01 9.32
N LEU A 150 12.10 -1.23 8.60
CA LEU A 150 12.26 -2.35 7.67
C LEU A 150 12.79 -3.54 8.47
N ALA A 151 12.02 -4.63 8.53
CA ALA A 151 12.38 -5.87 9.17
C ALA A 151 12.86 -6.89 8.14
N VAL A 152 13.85 -7.70 8.51
CA VAL A 152 14.32 -8.83 7.71
C VAL A 152 14.29 -10.14 8.49
N ALA A 153 14.04 -11.21 7.75
CA ALA A 153 14.32 -12.56 8.18
C ALA A 153 15.68 -12.95 7.63
N ALA A 154 16.65 -13.14 8.51
CA ALA A 154 18.00 -13.56 8.17
C ALA A 154 18.18 -15.06 8.46
N ILE A 155 18.80 -15.77 7.52
CA ILE A 155 19.22 -17.16 7.64
C ILE A 155 20.69 -17.19 7.22
N ASP A 156 21.57 -17.69 8.10
CA ASP A 156 23.03 -17.67 7.93
C ASP A 156 23.56 -16.26 7.60
N GLY A 157 23.03 -15.26 8.30
CA GLY A 157 23.39 -13.84 8.11
C GLY A 157 22.79 -13.17 6.88
N ARG A 158 22.20 -13.92 5.94
CA ARG A 158 21.63 -13.38 4.70
C ARG A 158 20.13 -13.11 4.82
N ALA A 159 19.67 -11.94 4.40
CA ALA A 159 18.25 -11.63 4.31
C ALA A 159 17.55 -12.52 3.26
N VAL A 160 16.52 -13.24 3.69
CA VAL A 160 15.69 -14.14 2.87
C VAL A 160 14.21 -13.77 2.91
N GLY A 161 13.86 -12.69 3.59
CA GLY A 161 12.53 -12.10 3.59
C GLY A 161 12.54 -10.72 4.21
N CYS A 162 11.56 -9.89 3.86
CA CYS A 162 11.42 -8.55 4.40
C CYS A 162 9.95 -8.17 4.62
N ALA A 163 9.72 -7.24 5.53
CA ALA A 163 8.45 -6.53 5.71
C ALA A 163 8.75 -5.14 6.28
N HIS A 164 7.92 -4.16 5.95
CA HIS A 164 8.08 -2.79 6.43
C HIS A 164 6.86 -2.40 7.26
N VAL A 165 7.09 -1.74 8.40
CA VAL A 165 6.02 -1.10 9.18
C VAL A 165 6.25 0.40 9.19
N ARG A 166 5.20 1.16 8.89
CA ARG A 166 5.20 2.62 8.99
C ARG A 166 4.22 3.08 10.04
N LEU A 167 4.61 4.07 10.82
CA LEU A 167 3.82 4.67 11.88
C LEU A 167 3.10 5.91 11.32
N LEU A 168 1.82 5.77 10.95
CA LEU A 168 1.09 6.78 10.17
C LEU A 168 0.49 7.91 11.02
N SER A 169 0.11 7.60 12.25
CA SER A 169 -0.49 8.53 13.19
C SER A 169 -0.11 8.11 14.62
N PRO A 170 -0.53 8.87 15.65
CA PRO A 170 -0.34 8.44 17.05
C PRO A 170 -0.95 7.07 17.37
N HIS A 171 -1.93 6.60 16.58
CA HIS A 171 -2.66 5.37 16.87
C HIS A 171 -2.56 4.30 15.77
N GLU A 172 -2.17 4.68 14.56
CA GLU A 172 -2.23 3.79 13.40
C GLU A 172 -0.84 3.48 12.84
N ALA A 173 -0.58 2.20 12.59
CA ALA A 173 0.54 1.69 11.82
C ALA A 173 0.06 1.03 10.52
N PHE A 174 0.96 0.93 9.55
CA PHE A 174 0.70 0.27 8.28
C PHE A 174 1.83 -0.68 7.92
N VAL A 175 1.50 -1.95 7.68
CA VAL A 175 2.48 -2.96 7.29
C VAL A 175 2.43 -3.16 5.78
N ALA A 176 3.59 -3.10 5.13
CA ALA A 176 3.75 -3.16 3.69
C ALA A 176 4.98 -4.02 3.31
N GLY A 177 5.14 -4.26 2.01
CA GLY A 177 6.39 -4.83 1.47
C GLY A 177 6.72 -6.26 1.90
N MET A 178 5.74 -7.02 2.38
CA MET A 178 5.95 -8.43 2.77
C MET A 178 6.45 -9.25 1.57
N ARG A 179 7.66 -9.79 1.69
CA ARG A 179 8.29 -10.66 0.70
C ARG A 179 9.07 -11.77 1.39
N VAL A 180 9.06 -12.95 0.78
CA VAL A 180 9.88 -14.09 1.21
C VAL A 180 10.50 -14.71 -0.03
N HIS A 181 11.81 -14.91 0.03
CA HIS A 181 12.60 -15.55 -1.00
C HIS A 181 11.96 -16.90 -1.40
N PRO A 182 11.82 -17.21 -2.71
CA PRO A 182 11.09 -18.40 -3.18
C PRO A 182 11.46 -19.72 -2.51
N ALA A 183 12.77 -19.99 -2.37
CA ALA A 183 13.30 -21.18 -1.70
C ALA A 183 12.93 -21.31 -0.20
N TYR A 184 12.55 -20.22 0.45
CA TYR A 184 12.21 -20.18 1.87
C TYR A 184 10.72 -19.96 2.12
N ARG A 185 9.86 -20.09 1.10
CA ARG A 185 8.40 -19.97 1.27
C ARG A 185 7.85 -21.17 2.07
N ARG A 186 6.66 -21.00 2.66
CA ARG A 186 5.99 -22.00 3.50
C ARG A 186 6.74 -22.40 4.79
N SER A 187 7.69 -21.59 5.23
CA SER A 187 8.50 -21.78 6.45
C SER A 187 8.06 -20.91 7.65
N GLY A 188 6.91 -20.23 7.52
CA GLY A 188 6.41 -19.32 8.55
C GLY A 188 7.13 -17.97 8.66
N LEU A 189 8.07 -17.65 7.75
CA LEU A 189 8.79 -16.37 7.76
C LEU A 189 7.89 -15.15 7.64
N SER A 190 6.86 -15.21 6.79
CA SER A 190 5.93 -14.08 6.62
C SER A 190 5.18 -13.76 7.90
N VAL A 191 4.77 -14.79 8.65
CA VAL A 191 4.05 -14.61 9.93
C VAL A 191 4.96 -13.98 10.97
N ALA A 192 6.21 -14.44 11.08
CA ALA A 192 7.15 -13.89 12.05
C ALA A 192 7.58 -12.45 11.72
N LEU A 193 7.74 -12.12 10.43
CA LEU A 193 7.98 -10.76 9.99
C LEU A 193 6.78 -9.85 10.30
N THR A 194 5.55 -10.32 10.03
CA THR A 194 4.34 -9.58 10.43
C THR A 194 4.29 -9.37 11.93
N ASP A 195 4.53 -10.41 12.73
CA ASP A 195 4.54 -10.33 14.19
C ASP A 195 5.58 -9.30 14.70
N TYR A 196 6.78 -9.31 14.13
CA TYR A 196 7.80 -8.30 14.43
C TYR A 196 7.30 -6.88 14.13
N CYS A 197 6.71 -6.66 12.95
CA CYS A 197 6.13 -5.37 12.59
C CYS A 197 5.01 -4.91 13.54
N LEU A 198 4.18 -5.84 13.99
CA LEU A 198 3.08 -5.55 14.93
C LEU A 198 3.61 -5.19 16.32
N ARG A 199 4.60 -5.93 16.83
CA ARG A 199 5.26 -5.61 18.10
C ARG A 199 5.95 -4.27 18.03
N TYR A 200 6.70 -4.00 16.96
CA TYR A 200 7.31 -2.68 16.75
C TYR A 200 6.25 -1.57 16.80
N ALA A 201 5.10 -1.73 16.13
CA ALA A 201 4.03 -0.73 16.19
C ALA A 201 3.46 -0.55 17.61
N ALA A 202 3.22 -1.65 18.34
CA ALA A 202 2.70 -1.62 19.71
C ALA A 202 3.70 -1.00 20.70
N ASP A 203 4.98 -1.34 20.60
CA ASP A 203 6.07 -0.77 21.41
C ASP A 203 6.20 0.75 21.19
N HIS A 204 5.78 1.23 20.01
CA HIS A 204 5.72 2.66 19.70
C HIS A 204 4.32 3.25 19.97
N GLY A 205 3.44 2.57 20.71
CA GLY A 205 2.16 3.10 21.18
C GLY A 205 1.03 3.11 20.16
N ARG A 206 1.15 2.39 19.03
CA ARG A 206 0.06 2.30 18.05
C ARG A 206 -0.93 1.25 18.52
N SER A 207 -2.22 1.55 18.41
CA SER A 207 -3.32 0.66 18.83
C SER A 207 -3.96 -0.07 17.66
N THR A 208 -3.64 0.30 16.43
CA THR A 208 -4.21 -0.28 15.21
C THR A 208 -3.14 -0.45 14.15
N ALA A 209 -3.06 -1.64 13.54
CA ALA A 209 -2.25 -1.88 12.34
C ALA A 209 -3.16 -2.20 11.14
N ARG A 210 -2.82 -1.67 9.97
CA ARG A 210 -3.48 -2.01 8.71
C ARG A 210 -2.54 -2.54 7.64
N VAL A 211 -3.11 -3.29 6.71
CA VAL A 211 -2.48 -3.66 5.45
C VAL A 211 -3.49 -3.54 4.31
N ILE A 212 -2.98 -3.42 3.09
CA ILE A 212 -3.77 -3.50 1.87
C ILE A 212 -3.25 -4.67 1.01
N ILE A 213 -4.15 -5.52 0.52
CA ILE A 213 -3.79 -6.73 -0.25
C ILE A 213 -4.72 -6.84 -1.45
N GLY A 214 -4.16 -7.03 -2.64
CA GLY A 214 -4.95 -7.26 -3.85
C GLY A 214 -5.85 -8.49 -3.72
N TRP A 215 -7.08 -8.41 -4.21
CA TRP A 215 -8.08 -9.47 -4.06
C TRP A 215 -7.62 -10.83 -4.60
N ASN A 216 -6.75 -10.83 -5.61
CA ASN A 216 -6.21 -12.00 -6.28
C ASN A 216 -5.01 -12.66 -5.56
N ASN A 217 -4.55 -12.11 -4.44
CA ASN A 217 -3.42 -12.66 -3.68
C ASN A 217 -3.88 -13.57 -2.54
N ALA A 218 -4.41 -14.75 -2.89
CA ALA A 218 -4.96 -15.71 -1.93
C ALA A 218 -3.97 -16.12 -0.83
N ALA A 219 -2.68 -16.25 -1.16
CA ALA A 219 -1.63 -16.60 -0.20
C ALA A 219 -1.44 -15.51 0.87
N ALA A 220 -1.37 -14.24 0.48
CA ALA A 220 -1.26 -13.12 1.42
C ALA A 220 -2.54 -12.94 2.24
N LEU A 221 -3.72 -13.09 1.62
CA LEU A 221 -5.01 -13.03 2.31
C LEU A 221 -5.12 -14.12 3.39
N GLY A 222 -4.73 -15.36 3.08
CA GLY A 222 -4.71 -16.45 4.06
C GLY A 222 -3.66 -16.26 5.16
N ALA A 223 -2.52 -15.63 4.86
CA ALA A 223 -1.50 -15.32 5.86
C ALA A 223 -1.94 -14.21 6.82
N ILE A 224 -2.52 -13.12 6.30
CA ILE A 224 -2.93 -11.98 7.13
C ILE A 224 -4.12 -12.33 8.03
N ALA A 225 -5.06 -13.14 7.53
CA ALA A 225 -6.18 -13.62 8.33
C ALA A 225 -5.71 -14.46 9.53
N ARG A 226 -4.76 -15.38 9.31
CA ARG A 226 -4.13 -16.16 10.41
C ARG A 226 -3.30 -15.31 11.36
N ALA A 227 -2.81 -14.15 10.91
CA ALA A 227 -2.15 -13.18 11.76
C ALA A 227 -3.13 -12.31 12.58
N GLY A 228 -4.42 -12.66 12.61
CA GLY A 228 -5.44 -12.02 13.45
C GLY A 228 -6.02 -10.73 12.89
N PHE A 229 -5.74 -10.40 11.61
CA PHE A 229 -6.38 -9.26 10.96
C PHE A 229 -7.79 -9.63 10.49
N ARG A 230 -8.67 -8.63 10.46
CA ARG A 230 -10.01 -8.72 9.88
C ARG A 230 -10.14 -7.75 8.72
N ARG A 231 -10.84 -8.14 7.65
CA ARG A 231 -11.15 -7.24 6.54
C ARG A 231 -12.13 -6.17 7.02
N VAL A 232 -11.80 -4.91 6.77
CA VAL A 232 -12.61 -3.74 7.18
C VAL A 232 -13.13 -2.91 6.00
N ALA A 233 -12.49 -3.00 4.84
CA ALA A 233 -12.92 -2.28 3.64
C ALA A 233 -12.43 -2.96 2.35
N SER A 234 -12.98 -2.49 1.23
CA SER A 234 -12.46 -2.68 -0.11
C SER A 234 -12.19 -1.34 -0.77
N MET A 235 -11.07 -1.25 -1.48
CA MET A 235 -10.72 -0.10 -2.29
C MET A 235 -10.38 -0.54 -3.71
N THR A 236 -10.93 0.14 -4.70
CA THR A 236 -10.65 -0.13 -6.11
C THR A 236 -9.67 0.92 -6.63
N LEU A 237 -8.65 0.46 -7.35
CA LEU A 237 -7.76 1.34 -8.10
C LEU A 237 -8.46 1.77 -9.39
N TRP A 238 -8.42 3.07 -9.66
CA TRP A 238 -8.92 3.69 -10.87
C TRP A 238 -7.81 4.53 -11.50
N GLU A 239 -7.74 4.56 -12.83
CA GLU A 239 -6.75 5.35 -13.54
C GLU A 239 -7.36 6.03 -14.75
N ARG A 240 -6.97 7.27 -14.99
CA ARG A 240 -7.29 8.01 -16.22
C ARG A 240 -6.02 8.62 -16.79
N ALA A 241 -5.76 8.37 -18.07
CA ALA A 241 -4.73 9.08 -18.82
C ALA A 241 -5.11 10.56 -18.95
N VAL A 242 -4.12 11.43 -18.86
CA VAL A 242 -4.30 12.88 -18.85
C VAL A 242 -3.64 13.45 -20.08
N GLU A 243 -4.40 14.20 -20.86
CA GLU A 243 -3.86 15.04 -21.92
C GLU A 243 -3.30 16.34 -21.32
N PRO A 244 -2.13 16.82 -21.77
CA PRO A 244 -1.61 18.11 -21.35
C PRO A 244 -2.62 19.22 -21.64
N ALA A 245 -2.98 19.99 -20.61
CA ALA A 245 -3.95 21.07 -20.72
C ALA A 245 -3.37 22.36 -20.14
N ALA A 246 -3.74 23.49 -20.76
CA ALA A 246 -3.45 24.79 -20.19
C ALA A 246 -4.09 24.91 -18.80
N PRO A 247 -3.44 25.60 -17.84
CA PRO A 247 -4.00 25.76 -16.50
C PRO A 247 -5.35 26.46 -16.56
N ALA A 248 -6.42 25.76 -16.20
CA ALA A 248 -7.73 26.37 -16.02
C ALA A 248 -7.77 27.11 -14.66
N GLY A 249 -8.29 28.34 -14.67
CA GLY A 249 -8.47 29.14 -13.45
C GLY A 249 -9.42 28.44 -12.48
N GLY A 250 -8.96 28.26 -11.24
CA GLY A 250 -9.75 27.66 -10.16
C GLY A 250 -10.63 28.71 -9.49
N GLY A 251 -11.88 28.84 -9.94
CA GLY A 251 -12.94 29.44 -9.13
C GLY A 251 -13.49 28.37 -8.20
N GLY A 252 -13.29 28.54 -6.90
CA GLY A 252 -13.85 27.68 -5.87
C GLY A 252 -14.94 28.41 -5.11
N ASP A 253 -16.17 27.97 -5.30
CA ASP A 253 -17.30 28.19 -4.41
C ASP A 253 -16.92 27.66 -3.02
N GLY A 254 -17.42 28.27 -1.95
CA GLY A 254 -17.08 27.91 -0.57
C GLY A 254 -17.13 26.39 -0.33
N HIS A 255 -16.25 25.86 0.51
CA HIS A 255 -16.04 24.41 0.64
C HIS A 255 -17.06 23.75 1.59
N PRO A 256 -18.17 23.14 1.11
CA PRO A 256 -19.00 22.31 1.96
C PRO A 256 -18.18 21.14 2.48
N ARG A 257 -18.36 20.80 3.76
CA ARG A 257 -17.92 19.52 4.31
C ARG A 257 -19.06 18.51 4.13
N PRO A 258 -19.02 17.64 3.10
CA PRO A 258 -20.02 16.59 2.99
C PRO A 258 -19.96 15.69 4.24
N PRO A 259 -21.07 15.06 4.64
CA PRO A 259 -21.10 14.18 5.79
C PRO A 259 -20.07 13.05 5.63
N ARG A 260 -19.27 12.85 6.68
CA ARG A 260 -18.25 11.80 6.76
C ARG A 260 -18.51 10.95 8.00
N PRO A 261 -18.87 9.67 7.86
CA PRO A 261 -18.96 8.77 8.99
C PRO A 261 -17.64 8.66 9.75
N LEU A 262 -17.68 8.52 11.07
CA LEU A 262 -16.50 8.22 11.89
C LEU A 262 -15.84 6.91 11.39
N GLY A 263 -14.50 6.84 11.39
CA GLY A 263 -13.79 5.68 10.85
C GLY A 263 -13.71 5.61 9.32
N THR A 264 -14.14 6.67 8.61
CA THR A 264 -13.94 6.75 7.14
C THR A 264 -12.46 6.60 6.81
N LEU A 265 -12.14 5.62 5.96
CA LEU A 265 -10.77 5.37 5.50
C LEU A 265 -10.49 6.10 4.19
N TRP A 266 -9.26 6.55 4.01
CA TRP A 266 -8.77 7.12 2.75
C TRP A 266 -7.36 6.62 2.42
N ALA A 267 -7.02 6.71 1.13
CA ALA A 267 -5.73 6.28 0.63
C ALA A 267 -4.71 7.44 0.66
N VAL A 268 -3.63 7.24 1.40
CA VAL A 268 -2.45 8.10 1.42
C VAL A 268 -1.38 7.41 0.57
N GLY A 269 -1.55 7.49 -0.76
CA GLY A 269 -0.76 6.70 -1.71
C GLY A 269 -1.25 5.25 -1.66
N TRP A 270 -0.35 4.31 -1.38
CA TRP A 270 -0.73 2.90 -1.16
C TRP A 270 -1.05 2.56 0.30
N MET A 271 -0.91 3.51 1.22
CA MET A 271 -1.26 3.32 2.64
C MET A 271 -2.70 3.72 2.88
N VAL A 272 -3.39 3.04 3.80
CA VAL A 272 -4.77 3.35 4.16
C VAL A 272 -4.86 3.63 5.66
N ARG A 273 -5.46 4.78 5.99
CA ARG A 273 -5.73 5.17 7.38
C ARG A 273 -7.05 5.90 7.52
N GLU A 274 -7.45 6.18 8.74
CA GLU A 274 -8.61 7.02 9.00
C GLU A 274 -8.38 8.44 8.47
N LEU A 275 -9.42 9.00 7.82
CA LEU A 275 -9.49 10.37 7.38
C LEU A 275 -9.96 11.25 8.55
N THR A 276 -9.18 12.25 8.91
CA THR A 276 -9.50 13.18 10.00
C THR A 276 -9.93 14.55 9.47
N ASP A 277 -10.57 15.34 10.32
CA ASP A 277 -10.91 16.73 9.96
C ASP A 277 -9.64 17.56 9.74
N ALA A 278 -8.55 17.27 10.46
CA ALA A 278 -7.26 17.92 10.27
C ALA A 278 -6.68 17.67 8.86
N ASP A 279 -6.92 16.49 8.29
CA ASP A 279 -6.51 16.18 6.91
C ASP A 279 -7.32 16.98 5.91
N ILE A 280 -8.64 17.04 6.09
CA ILE A 280 -9.52 17.85 5.24
C ILE A 280 -9.09 19.30 5.30
N ASP A 281 -8.86 19.84 6.50
CA ASP A 281 -8.46 21.23 6.71
C ASP A 281 -7.08 21.53 6.14
N GLU A 282 -6.14 20.61 6.25
CA GLU A 282 -4.84 20.77 5.61
C GLU A 282 -4.95 20.77 4.08
N ARG A 283 -5.78 19.92 3.49
CA ARG A 283 -5.96 19.90 2.03
C ARG A 283 -6.69 21.13 1.52
N LEU A 284 -7.70 21.61 2.25
CA LEU A 284 -8.38 22.88 1.96
C LEU A 284 -7.40 24.05 2.02
N ARG A 285 -6.64 24.18 3.12
CA ARG A 285 -5.68 25.28 3.33
C ARG A 285 -4.53 25.27 2.34
N SER A 286 -4.08 24.09 1.92
CA SER A 286 -2.98 23.92 0.97
C SER A 286 -3.40 23.99 -0.51
N GLY A 287 -4.70 24.17 -0.80
CA GLY A 287 -5.20 24.18 -2.18
C GLY A 287 -5.19 22.81 -2.87
N TRP A 288 -5.12 21.74 -2.08
CA TRP A 288 -5.18 20.34 -2.52
C TRP A 288 -6.56 19.72 -2.28
N ALA A 289 -7.59 20.54 -2.22
CA ALA A 289 -8.97 20.13 -2.20
C ALA A 289 -9.76 20.87 -3.28
N LEU A 290 -10.73 20.17 -3.88
CA LEU A 290 -11.68 20.73 -4.82
C LEU A 290 -13.07 20.58 -4.24
N ALA A 291 -13.88 21.65 -4.26
CA ALA A 291 -15.26 21.60 -3.83
C ALA A 291 -16.16 22.10 -4.95
N ARG A 292 -17.33 21.47 -5.10
CA ARG A 292 -18.32 21.80 -6.12
C ARG A 292 -19.66 21.16 -5.81
N ASP A 293 -20.75 21.91 -5.93
CA ASP A 293 -22.13 21.38 -5.89
C ASP A 293 -22.40 20.45 -4.68
N GLY A 294 -21.89 20.80 -3.49
CA GLY A 294 -22.04 19.98 -2.28
C GLY A 294 -21.07 18.79 -2.14
N GLY A 295 -20.16 18.61 -3.10
CA GLY A 295 -19.11 17.59 -3.07
C GLY A 295 -17.74 18.14 -2.70
N LEU A 296 -16.87 17.24 -2.26
CA LEU A 296 -15.48 17.51 -1.90
C LEU A 296 -14.57 16.39 -2.41
N ALA A 297 -13.46 16.77 -3.02
CA ALA A 297 -12.39 15.88 -3.43
C ALA A 297 -11.08 16.30 -2.78
N LEU A 298 -10.35 15.34 -2.21
CA LEU A 298 -9.00 15.57 -1.67
C LEU A 298 -7.98 15.01 -2.66
N LEU A 299 -7.01 15.85 -3.00
CA LEU A 299 -5.98 15.54 -3.98
C LEU A 299 -4.62 15.38 -3.29
N ARG A 300 -3.76 14.52 -3.85
CA ARG A 300 -2.36 14.40 -3.40
C ARG A 300 -1.42 14.29 -4.60
N PRO A 301 -0.48 15.22 -4.78
CA PRO A 301 0.50 15.12 -5.86
C PRO A 301 1.50 13.98 -5.59
N SER A 302 2.07 13.45 -6.66
CA SER A 302 3.27 12.62 -6.67
C SER A 302 4.06 12.92 -7.95
N ASP A 303 5.27 12.36 -8.06
CA ASP A 303 6.15 12.62 -9.20
C ASP A 303 5.61 12.03 -10.52
N GLU A 304 4.77 11.00 -10.45
CA GLU A 304 4.29 10.27 -11.63
C GLU A 304 2.81 10.54 -11.96
N HIS A 305 2.02 10.97 -10.97
CA HIS A 305 0.56 11.09 -11.09
C HIS A 305 -0.07 11.93 -9.98
N LEU A 306 -1.28 12.42 -10.25
CA LEU A 306 -2.11 13.04 -9.22
C LEU A 306 -3.06 12.02 -8.61
N TRP A 307 -3.03 11.86 -7.29
CA TRP A 307 -4.01 11.06 -6.57
C TRP A 307 -5.29 11.86 -6.33
N LEU A 308 -6.43 11.33 -6.76
CA LEU A 308 -7.73 11.58 -6.16
C LEU A 308 -7.87 10.64 -4.95
N ALA A 309 -7.46 11.15 -3.78
CA ALA A 309 -7.27 10.36 -2.57
C ALA A 309 -8.57 10.12 -1.79
N TRP A 310 -9.54 11.01 -1.95
CA TRP A 310 -10.88 10.88 -1.37
C TRP A 310 -11.89 11.68 -2.19
N LEU A 311 -13.12 11.19 -2.27
CA LEU A 311 -14.21 11.80 -3.03
C LEU A 311 -15.53 11.57 -2.28
N ALA A 312 -16.31 12.63 -2.09
CA ALA A 312 -17.62 12.55 -1.44
C ALA A 312 -18.58 13.62 -1.96
N GLY A 313 -19.87 13.41 -1.68
CA GLY A 313 -20.97 14.28 -2.08
C GLY A 313 -21.92 13.62 -3.09
N PRO A 314 -22.88 14.37 -3.64
CA PRO A 314 -23.82 13.86 -4.65
C PRO A 314 -23.12 13.34 -5.91
N ALA A 315 -23.68 12.30 -6.55
CA ALA A 315 -23.05 11.67 -7.72
C ALA A 315 -22.68 12.65 -8.87
N PRO A 316 -23.52 13.65 -9.24
CA PRO A 316 -23.13 14.65 -10.24
C PRO A 316 -21.91 15.49 -9.83
N ALA A 317 -21.84 15.89 -8.55
CA ALA A 317 -20.72 16.62 -7.98
C ALA A 317 -19.44 15.77 -8.00
N GLN A 318 -19.55 14.49 -7.63
CA GLN A 318 -18.43 13.56 -7.67
C GLN A 318 -17.84 13.41 -9.09
N ALA A 319 -18.69 13.26 -10.11
CA ALA A 319 -18.25 13.16 -11.50
C ALA A 319 -17.58 14.47 -11.97
N ALA A 320 -18.14 15.63 -11.60
CA ALA A 320 -17.53 16.92 -11.91
C ALA A 320 -16.16 17.09 -11.24
N LEU A 321 -16.03 16.70 -9.98
CA LEU A 321 -14.79 16.74 -9.21
C LEU A 321 -13.74 15.76 -9.75
N ALA A 322 -14.11 14.57 -10.19
CA ALA A 322 -13.20 13.61 -10.83
C ALA A 322 -12.62 14.16 -12.15
N ARG A 323 -13.46 14.82 -12.96
CA ARG A 323 -12.99 15.55 -14.16
C ARG A 323 -12.09 16.72 -13.80
N ALA A 324 -12.43 17.49 -12.77
CA ALA A 324 -11.62 18.60 -12.29
C ALA A 324 -10.25 18.13 -11.75
N ALA A 325 -10.19 16.99 -11.06
CA ALA A 325 -8.95 16.36 -10.62
C ALA A 325 -8.07 15.98 -11.84
N THR A 326 -8.68 15.41 -12.89
CA THR A 326 -7.98 15.08 -14.13
C THR A 326 -7.43 16.34 -14.82
N ALA A 327 -8.21 17.41 -14.90
CA ALA A 327 -7.76 18.70 -15.43
C ALA A 327 -6.63 19.31 -14.60
N ARG A 328 -6.70 19.20 -13.27
CA ARG A 328 -5.63 19.62 -12.35
C ARG A 328 -4.35 18.82 -12.58
N ALA A 329 -4.43 17.53 -12.85
CA ALA A 329 -3.27 16.72 -13.23
C ALA A 329 -2.64 17.23 -14.55
N GLY A 330 -3.46 17.56 -15.54
CA GLY A 330 -3.01 18.09 -16.83
C GLY A 330 -2.30 19.45 -16.70
N ALA A 331 -2.86 20.33 -15.88
CA ALA A 331 -2.23 21.62 -15.55
C ALA A 331 -0.91 21.49 -14.79
N LEU A 332 -0.68 20.35 -14.11
CA LEU A 332 0.58 20.01 -13.44
C LEU A 332 1.56 19.27 -14.37
N GLY A 333 1.19 19.01 -15.62
CA GLY A 333 1.99 18.22 -16.57
C GLY A 333 2.10 16.74 -16.21
N LEU A 334 1.21 16.23 -15.35
CA LEU A 334 1.23 14.83 -14.93
C LEU A 334 0.48 13.96 -15.96
N PRO A 335 1.05 12.81 -16.37
CA PRO A 335 0.50 12.01 -17.48
C PRO A 335 -0.76 11.23 -17.11
N ARG A 336 -1.12 11.17 -15.82
CA ARG A 336 -2.26 10.38 -15.34
C ARG A 336 -2.81 10.91 -14.01
N CYS A 337 -4.09 10.63 -13.78
CA CYS A 337 -4.77 10.78 -12.50
C CYS A 337 -5.18 9.39 -11.99
N ARG A 338 -4.87 9.09 -10.73
CA ARG A 338 -5.21 7.82 -10.08
C ARG A 338 -6.13 8.03 -8.91
N ALA A 339 -7.01 7.07 -8.65
CA ALA A 339 -7.85 7.07 -7.46
C ALA A 339 -7.81 5.68 -6.82
N LEU A 340 -7.52 5.60 -5.52
CA LEU A 340 -7.69 4.37 -4.73
C LEU A 340 -8.79 4.65 -3.73
N LEU A 341 -10.02 4.36 -4.12
CA LEU A 341 -11.21 4.82 -3.40
C LEU A 341 -12.00 3.64 -2.85
N ALA A 342 -12.67 3.87 -1.72
CA ALA A 342 -13.62 2.92 -1.16
C ALA A 342 -14.68 2.58 -2.21
N SER A 343 -15.04 1.30 -2.30
CA SER A 343 -15.95 0.82 -3.34
C SER A 343 -17.41 1.04 -2.93
N ASP A 344 -18.06 2.02 -3.55
CA ASP A 344 -19.51 2.20 -3.51
C ASP A 344 -20.07 2.52 -4.89
N ALA A 345 -21.27 2.04 -5.18
CA ALA A 345 -21.81 2.06 -6.53
C ALA A 345 -22.01 3.48 -7.11
N ALA A 346 -22.17 4.50 -6.26
CA ALA A 346 -22.34 5.88 -6.73
C ALA A 346 -20.99 6.46 -7.17
N THR A 347 -19.95 6.28 -6.37
CA THR A 347 -18.57 6.69 -6.68
C THR A 347 -18.04 5.98 -7.91
N GLU A 348 -18.25 4.66 -8.03
CA GLU A 348 -17.81 3.88 -9.19
C GLU A 348 -18.42 4.40 -10.50
N ARG A 349 -19.74 4.61 -10.54
CA ARG A 349 -20.43 5.19 -11.71
C ARG A 349 -19.93 6.60 -12.03
N ALA A 350 -19.64 7.41 -11.02
CA ALA A 350 -19.13 8.77 -11.22
C ALA A 350 -17.73 8.77 -11.85
N LEU A 351 -16.86 7.82 -11.46
CA LEU A 351 -15.52 7.65 -12.02
C LEU A 351 -15.58 7.14 -13.47
N GLU A 352 -16.41 6.12 -13.74
CA GLU A 352 -16.64 5.59 -15.09
C GLU A 352 -17.17 6.67 -16.05
N ALA A 353 -18.19 7.43 -15.62
CA ALA A 353 -18.73 8.56 -16.38
C ALA A 353 -17.71 9.71 -16.56
N SER A 354 -16.64 9.70 -15.77
CA SER A 354 -15.53 10.66 -15.86
C SER A 354 -14.31 10.08 -16.58
N GLY A 355 -14.44 8.93 -17.25
CA GLY A 355 -13.40 8.34 -18.09
C GLY A 355 -12.26 7.66 -17.32
N PHE A 356 -12.46 7.32 -16.05
CA PHE A 356 -11.52 6.47 -15.32
C PHE A 356 -11.74 5.01 -15.68
N ALA A 357 -10.65 4.31 -16.00
CA ALA A 357 -10.63 2.87 -16.15
C ALA A 357 -10.53 2.18 -14.79
N ARG A 358 -11.36 1.14 -14.59
CA ARG A 358 -11.33 0.30 -13.40
C ARG A 358 -10.12 -0.63 -13.42
N GLY A 359 -9.35 -0.63 -12.33
CA GLY A 359 -8.22 -1.51 -12.09
C GLY A 359 -8.51 -2.59 -11.04
N LEU A 360 -7.45 -3.01 -10.35
CA LEU A 360 -7.52 -4.06 -9.34
C LEU A 360 -8.24 -3.59 -8.08
N GLU A 361 -9.07 -4.46 -7.51
CA GLU A 361 -9.61 -4.29 -6.15
C GLU A 361 -8.61 -4.76 -5.09
N TYR A 362 -8.58 -4.04 -3.98
CA TYR A 362 -7.77 -4.35 -2.82
C TYR A 362 -8.62 -4.45 -1.57
N HIS A 363 -8.32 -5.45 -0.74
CA HIS A 363 -8.90 -5.60 0.59
C HIS A 363 -8.04 -4.89 1.61
N VAL A 364 -8.67 -4.06 2.44
CA VAL A 364 -8.04 -3.43 3.60
C VAL A 364 -8.31 -4.30 4.82
N TRP A 365 -7.24 -4.69 5.51
CA TRP A 365 -7.28 -5.54 6.68
C TRP A 365 -6.75 -4.77 7.89
N GLU A 366 -7.40 -4.93 9.03
CA GLU A 366 -7.08 -4.25 10.28
C GLU A 366 -6.91 -5.25 11.42
N ARG A 367 -5.94 -5.00 12.29
CA ARG A 367 -5.78 -5.66 13.58
C ARG A 367 -5.62 -4.59 14.67
N LYS A 368 -6.36 -4.76 15.77
CA LYS A 368 -6.11 -4.00 17.01
C LYS A 368 -4.88 -4.57 17.70
N LEU A 369 -4.03 -3.67 18.18
CA LEU A 369 -2.82 -4.00 18.93
C LEU A 369 -3.14 -3.85 20.42
N GLU A 370 -2.61 -4.77 21.21
CA GLU A 370 -2.77 -4.82 22.67
C GLU A 370 -1.60 -4.14 23.36
#